data_AF-A0A916LGP5-F1
#
_entry.id   AF-A0A916LGP5-F1
#
_cell.length_a   1.000
_cell.length_b   1.000
_cell.length_c   1.000
_cell.angle_alpha   90.00
_cell.angle_beta   90.00
_cell.angle_gamma   90.00
#
_symmetry.space_group_name_H-M   'P 1'
#
loop_
_entity.id
_entity.type
_entity.pdbx_description
1 polymer ?
#
loop_
_entity_poly.entity_id
_entity_poly.type
_entity_poly.pdbx_seq_one_letter_code
_entity_poly.pdbx_strand_id
1 'polypeptide(L)' 'MLRNIGDDIAEDVEIDLSRIDAITRNVPKKTVIRPGEGLNMVLIAAWGHPLPNQLYVRWAGQDEWAAVPLHPAH' A
#
# COMPACT_ATOMS: atom_id res chain seq x y z
N MET A 1 1.25 7.82 1.15
CA MET A 1 2.34 7.38 0.24
C MET A 1 2.84 6.03 0.73
N LEU A 2 2.98 5.04 -0.14
CA LEU A 2 3.67 3.79 0.15
C LEU A 2 5.14 3.95 -0.24
N ARG A 3 6.08 3.69 0.66
CA ARG A 3 7.52 3.89 0.42
C ARG A 3 8.29 2.62 0.75
N ASN A 4 9.25 2.26 -0.11
CA ASN A 4 10.23 1.24 0.21
C ASN A 4 11.31 1.85 1.11
N ILE A 5 11.35 1.40 2.36
CA ILE A 5 12.33 1.85 3.37
C ILE A 5 13.50 0.86 3.56
N GLY A 6 13.50 -0.25 2.82
CA GLY A 6 14.58 -1.23 2.83
C GLY A 6 15.66 -0.91 1.80
N ASP A 7 16.65 -1.80 1.73
CA ASP A 7 17.82 -1.66 0.85
C ASP A 7 17.69 -2.43 -0.47
N ASP A 8 16.66 -3.27 -0.60
CA ASP A 8 16.39 -4.09 -1.79
C ASP A 8 15.26 -3.53 -2.67
N ILE A 9 15.26 -3.89 -3.95
CA ILE A 9 14.18 -3.54 -4.88
C ILE A 9 12.94 -4.41 -4.57
N ALA A 10 11.80 -3.76 -4.34
CA ALA A 10 10.52 -4.46 -4.18
C ALA A 10 9.86 -4.62 -5.56
N GLU A 11 9.82 -5.84 -6.08
CA GLU A 11 9.18 -6.19 -7.35
C GLU A 11 7.77 -6.74 -7.13
N ASP A 12 6.92 -6.70 -8.17
CA ASP A 12 5.55 -7.21 -8.13
C ASP A 12 4.74 -6.73 -6.90
N VAL A 13 4.90 -5.46 -6.53
CA VAL A 13 4.21 -4.88 -5.37
C VAL A 13 2.70 -4.84 -5.62
N GLU A 14 1.95 -5.42 -4.68
CA GLU A 14 0.50 -5.56 -4.68
C GLU A 14 -0.08 -5.15 -3.33
N ILE A 15 -1.32 -4.65 -3.33
CA ILE A 15 -2.08 -4.32 -2.11
C ILE A 15 -3.35 -5.17 -2.09
N ASP A 16 -3.67 -5.74 -0.93
CA ASP A 16 -4.90 -6.51 -0.76
C ASP A 16 -6.12 -5.58 -0.68
N LEU A 17 -6.73 -5.35 -1.85
CA LEU A 17 -7.91 -4.51 -1.98
C LEU A 17 -9.16 -5.12 -1.35
N SER A 18 -9.20 -6.44 -1.12
CA SER A 18 -10.37 -7.09 -0.52
C SER A 18 -10.60 -6.67 0.94
N ARG A 19 -9.58 -6.08 1.56
CA ARG A 19 -9.58 -5.59 2.95
C ARG A 19 -9.80 -4.07 3.06
N ILE A 20 -10.07 -3.40 1.93
CA ILE A 20 -10.21 -1.95 1.88
C ILE A 20 -11.66 -1.61 1.51
N ASP A 21 -12.40 -1.12 2.49
CA ASP A 21 -13.77 -0.64 2.31
C ASP A 21 -13.77 0.88 2.10
N ALA A 22 -13.08 1.31 1.04
CA ALA A 22 -12.90 2.72 0.68
C ALA A 22 -12.71 2.86 -0.84
N ILE A 23 -12.95 4.06 -1.37
CA ILE A 23 -12.64 4.35 -2.78
C ILE A 23 -11.13 4.51 -2.92
N THR A 24 -10.50 3.65 -3.73
CA THR A 24 -9.05 3.67 -3.98
C THR A 24 -8.72 4.18 -5.39
N ARG A 25 -7.65 4.98 -5.53
CA ARG A 25 -7.08 5.36 -6.85
C ARG A 25 -5.55 5.23 -6.85
N ASN A 26 -4.99 4.95 -8.02
CA ASN A 26 -3.55 4.79 -8.27
C ASN A 26 -2.89 3.70 -7.41
N VAL A 27 -3.65 2.69 -7.01
CA VAL A 27 -3.12 1.54 -6.27
C VAL A 27 -2.12 0.79 -7.17
N PRO A 28 -0.91 0.47 -6.68
CA PRO A 28 0.06 -0.30 -7.44
C PRO A 28 -0.53 -1.67 -7.79
N LYS A 29 -0.31 -2.06 -9.04
CA LYS A 29 -0.66 -3.38 -9.58
C LYS A 29 0.62 -3.95 -10.17
N LYS A 30 1.29 -4.83 -9.44
CA LYS A 30 2.58 -5.43 -9.84
C LYS A 30 3.61 -4.38 -10.24
N THR A 31 3.81 -3.41 -9.35
CA THR A 31 4.75 -2.30 -9.59
C THR A 31 6.09 -2.58 -8.93
N VAL A 32 7.16 -2.02 -9.49
CA VAL A 32 8.51 -2.04 -8.90
C VAL A 32 8.71 -0.76 -8.09
N ILE A 33 9.18 -0.88 -6.84
CA ILE A 33 9.54 0.25 -5.97
C ILE A 33 10.99 0.09 -5.51
N ARG A 34 11.88 0.98 -5.98
CA ARG A 34 13.29 0.95 -5.59
C ARG A 34 13.51 1.40 -4.15
N PRO A 35 14.67 1.08 -3.53
CA PRO A 35 15.05 1.63 -2.23
C PRO A 35 14.87 3.15 -2.17
N GLY A 36 14.13 3.62 -1.16
CA GLY A 36 13.82 5.03 -0.97
C GLY A 36 12.73 5.60 -1.88
N GLU A 37 12.27 4.89 -2.91
CA GLU A 37 11.19 5.32 -3.81
C GLU A 37 9.82 5.20 -3.13
N GLY A 38 8.90 6.09 -3.49
CA GLY A 38 7.54 6.10 -2.96
C GLY A 38 6.48 6.27 -4.04
N LEU A 39 5.36 5.60 -3.85
CA LEU A 39 4.17 5.69 -4.68
C LEU A 39 3.06 6.44 -3.96
N ASN A 40 2.43 7.35 -4.70
CA ASN A 40 1.28 8.09 -4.23
C ASN A 40 -0.01 7.36 -4.60
N MET A 41 -0.86 7.18 -3.60
CA MET A 41 -2.17 6.56 -3.73
C MET A 41 -3.18 7.43 -3.02
N VAL A 42 -4.42 7.33 -3.46
CA VAL A 42 -5.55 8.03 -2.84
C VAL A 42 -6.49 7.00 -2.26
N LEU A 43 -6.84 7.19 -0.98
CA LEU A 43 -7.92 6.50 -0.31
C LEU A 43 -8.94 7.55 0.14
N ILE A 44 -10.20 7.36 -0.23
CA ILE A 44 -11.30 8.24 0.12
C ILE A 44 -12.31 7.42 0.90
N ALA A 45 -12.61 7.85 2.13
CA ALA A 45 -13.66 7.27 2.95
C ALA A 45 -14.99 7.30 2.17
N ALA A 46 -15.71 6.19 2.19
CA ALA A 46 -16.96 6.04 1.45
C ALA A 46 -18.02 5.43 2.35
N TRP A 47 -19.28 5.80 2.12
CA TRP A 47 -20.45 5.14 2.74
C TRP A 47 -20.44 5.11 4.29
N GLY A 48 -19.76 6.05 4.95
CA GLY A 48 -19.66 6.10 6.41
C GLY A 48 -18.60 5.17 7.01
N HIS A 49 -17.83 4.46 6.18
CA HIS A 49 -16.73 3.61 6.63
C HIS A 49 -15.46 4.45 6.84
N PRO A 50 -14.76 4.28 7.98
CA PRO A 50 -13.50 4.98 8.21
C PRO A 50 -12.42 4.50 7.24
N LEU A 51 -11.41 5.34 7.00
CA LEU A 51 -10.20 4.87 6.33
C LEU A 51 -9.52 3.77 7.16
N PRO A 52 -8.91 2.77 6.52
CA PRO A 52 -8.14 1.78 7.24
C PRO A 52 -6.95 2.44 7.96
N ASN A 53 -6.54 1.87 9.09
CA ASN A 53 -5.34 2.29 9.82
C ASN A 53 -4.07 1.62 9.31
N GLN A 54 -4.18 0.63 8.42
CA GLN A 54 -3.07 -0.08 7.80
C GLN A 54 -3.48 -0.66 6.44
N LEU A 55 -2.50 -0.87 5.58
CA LEU A 55 -2.66 -1.59 4.31
C LEU A 55 -1.91 -2.92 4.39
N TYR A 56 -2.43 -3.93 3.72
CA TYR A 56 -1.74 -5.20 3.56
C TYR A 56 -1.07 -5.21 2.19
N VAL A 57 0.26 -5.30 2.19
CA VAL A 57 1.12 -5.18 1.00
C VAL A 57 1.94 -6.44 0.84
N ARG A 58 2.13 -6.89 -0.40
CA ARG A 58 2.99 -8.02 -0.76
C ARG A 58 3.88 -7.64 -1.94
N TRP A 59 5.02 -8.28 -2.07
CA TRP A 59 5.97 -8.13 -3.17
C TRP A 59 6.70 -9.45 -3.41
N ALA A 60 7.45 -9.57 -4.51
CA ALA A 60 8.22 -10.76 -4.84
C ALA A 60 9.23 -11.09 -3.72
N GLY A 61 9.27 -12.35 -3.29
CA GLY A 61 10.10 -12.81 -2.17
C GLY A 61 9.49 -12.60 -0.77
N GLN A 62 8.35 -11.91 -0.68
CA GLN A 62 7.56 -11.79 0.54
C GLN A 62 6.28 -12.60 0.40
N ASP A 63 6.27 -13.83 0.90
CA ASP A 63 5.13 -14.75 0.71
C ASP A 63 3.86 -14.32 1.46
N GLU A 64 4.04 -13.68 2.62
CA GLU A 64 2.94 -13.23 3.48
C GLU A 64 2.61 -11.74 3.28
N TRP A 65 1.34 -11.39 3.47
CA TRP A 65 0.89 -10.00 3.47
C TRP A 65 1.48 -9.22 4.65
N ALA A 66 2.35 -8.26 4.36
CA ALA A 66 2.90 -7.36 5.36
C ALA A 66 1.91 -6.24 5.69
N ALA A 67 1.64 -6.02 6.98
CA ALA A 67 0.84 -4.89 7.44
C ALA A 67 1.69 -3.61 7.47
N VAL A 68 1.29 -2.61 6.70
CA VAL A 68 1.93 -1.29 6.60
C VAL A 68 1.00 -0.25 7.22
N PRO A 69 1.38 0.42 8.32
CA PRO A 69 0.53 1.40 8.97
C PRO A 69 0.27 2.63 8.08
N LEU A 70 -0.96 3.12 8.11
CA LEU A 70 -1.35 4.39 7.52
C LEU A 70 -1.25 5.47 8.59
N HIS A 71 -0.19 6.25 8.53
CA HIS A 71 -0.08 7.47 9.33
C HIS A 71 -0.93 8.57 8.69
N PRO A 72 -1.76 9.29 9.47
CA PRO A 72 -2.42 10.49 8.99
C PRO A 72 -1.34 11.46 8.47
N ALA A 73 -1.59 12.08 7.31
CA ALA A 73 -0.83 13.26 6.94
C ALA A 73 -1.21 14.36 7.94
N HIS A 74 -0.27 14.73 8.82
CA HIS A 74 -0.40 15.90 9.69
C HIS A 74 -0.30 17.19 8.88
#